data_AF-A0AAW8ZQI0-F1
#
_entry.id   AF-A0AAW8ZQI0-F1
#
_cell.length_a   1.000
_cell.length_b   1.000
_cell.length_c   1.000
_cell.angle_alpha   90.00
_cell.angle_beta   90.00
_cell.angle_gamma   90.00
#
_symmetry.space_group_name_H-M   'P 1'
#
loop_
_entity.id
_entity.type
_entity.pdbx_description
1 polymer ?
#
loop_
_entity_poly.entity_id
_entity_poly.type
_entity_poly.pdbx_seq_one_letter_code
_entity_poly.pdbx_strand_id
1 'polypeptide(L)' 'PNQNAYVESFNGRLRDECLNEHWFPTLLHARTEIERWRREYNEDRPKKAICGMTPAAYAQHLANTDIITPGL' A
#
# COMPACT_ATOMS: atom_id res chain seq x y z
N PRO A 1 -12.47 18.16 -8.53
CA PRO A 1 -11.63 17.04 -9.03
C PRO A 1 -10.57 16.66 -7.98
N ASN A 2 -10.91 15.72 -7.09
CA ASN A 2 -10.04 15.25 -6.00
C ASN A 2 -10.25 13.74 -5.75
N GLN A 3 -10.81 13.04 -6.76
CA GLN A 3 -11.28 11.66 -6.61
C GLN A 3 -10.12 10.65 -6.51
N ASN A 4 -8.89 11.04 -6.84
CA ASN A 4 -7.74 10.13 -6.90
C ASN A 4 -6.61 10.48 -5.91
N ALA A 5 -6.85 11.37 -4.95
CA ALA A 5 -5.81 11.87 -4.03
C ALA A 5 -5.06 10.75 -3.28
N TYR A 6 -5.75 9.62 -2.98
CA TYR A 6 -5.12 8.46 -2.37
C TYR A 6 -4.11 7.77 -3.29
N VAL A 7 -4.48 7.50 -4.55
CA VAL A 7 -3.60 6.86 -5.53
C VAL A 7 -2.44 7.78 -5.89
N GLU A 8 -2.69 9.09 -5.98
CA GLU A 8 -1.64 10.08 -6.18
C GLU A 8 -0.62 10.07 -5.03
N SER A 9 -1.10 10.05 -3.77
CA SER A 9 -0.22 9.94 -2.60
C SER A 9 0.57 8.62 -2.56
N PHE A 10 -0.06 7.52 -2.95
CA PHE A 10 0.60 6.22 -3.06
C PHE A 10 1.71 6.23 -4.12
N ASN A 11 1.39 6.71 -5.32
CA ASN A 11 2.33 6.77 -6.44
C ASN A 11 3.52 7.69 -6.12
N GLY A 12 3.28 8.80 -5.42
CA GLY A 12 4.35 9.68 -4.92
C GLY A 12 5.31 8.92 -4.01
N ARG A 13 4.80 8.25 -2.97
CA ARG A 13 5.63 7.47 -2.04
C ARG A 13 6.38 6.34 -2.72
N LEU A 14 5.74 5.58 -3.60
CA LEU A 14 6.40 4.51 -4.35
C LEU A 14 7.58 5.05 -5.17
N ARG A 15 7.41 6.22 -5.78
CA ARG A 15 8.48 6.85 -6.56
C ARG A 15 9.62 7.28 -5.65
N ASP A 16 9.33 8.02 -4.59
CA ASP A 16 10.34 8.64 -3.75
C ASP A 16 11.10 7.63 -2.86
N GLU A 17 10.43 6.58 -2.40
CA GLU A 17 10.96 5.63 -1.40
C GLU A 17 11.31 4.24 -1.97
N CYS A 18 11.14 4.02 -3.28
CA CYS A 18 11.49 2.74 -3.88
C CYS A 18 12.20 2.96 -5.21
N LEU A 19 11.52 3.60 -6.16
CA LEU A 19 12.03 3.70 -7.53
C LEU A 19 13.22 4.66 -7.65
N ASN A 20 13.23 5.76 -6.90
CA ASN A 20 14.31 6.74 -6.93
C ASN A 20 15.53 6.31 -6.07
N GLU A 21 15.33 5.46 -5.06
CA GLU A 21 16.41 5.02 -4.15
C GLU A 21 17.24 3.86 -4.72
N HIS A 22 16.71 3.12 -5.69
CA HIS A 22 17.34 1.89 -6.18
C HIS A 22 17.71 2.00 -7.66
N TRP A 23 18.96 1.62 -7.99
CA TRP A 23 19.33 1.28 -9.35
C TRP A 23 18.91 -0.16 -9.66
N PHE A 24 18.20 -0.38 -10.76
CA PHE A 24 17.72 -1.70 -11.14
C PHE A 24 18.57 -2.29 -12.29
N PRO A 25 19.58 -3.13 -12.00
CA PRO A 25 20.42 -3.72 -13.03
C PRO A 25 19.68 -4.77 -13.87
N THR A 26 18.61 -5.36 -13.35
CA THR A 26 17.79 -6.36 -14.06
C THR A 26 16.32 -6.23 -13.69
N LEU A 27 15.43 -6.75 -14.56
CA LEU A 27 13.99 -6.84 -14.28
C LEU A 27 13.68 -7.71 -13.05
N LEU A 28 14.48 -8.75 -12.81
CA LEU A 28 14.32 -9.60 -11.62
C LEU A 28 14.59 -8.80 -10.35
N HIS A 29 15.69 -8.02 -10.34
CA HIS A 29 16.01 -7.14 -9.21
C HIS A 29 14.89 -6.11 -8.97
N ALA A 30 14.41 -5.45 -10.03
CA ALA A 30 13.28 -4.52 -9.92
C ALA A 30 12.05 -5.16 -9.30
N ARG A 31 11.68 -6.38 -9.74
CA ARG A 31 10.54 -7.11 -9.18
C ARG A 31 10.73 -7.43 -7.69
N THR A 32 11.93 -7.86 -7.29
CA THR A 32 12.23 -8.17 -5.89
C THR A 32 12.13 -6.94 -5.01
N GLU A 33 12.77 -5.83 -5.39
CA GLU A 33 12.76 -4.59 -4.60
C GLU A 33 11.36 -3.96 -4.52
N ILE A 34 10.60 -3.95 -5.63
CA ILE A 34 9.22 -3.45 -5.62
C ILE A 34 8.33 -4.32 -4.75
N GLU A 35 8.47 -5.65 -4.82
CA GLU A 35 7.66 -6.56 -3.99
C GLU A 35 8.00 -6.42 -2.50
N ARG A 36 9.29 -6.24 -2.19
CA ARG A 36 9.75 -5.94 -0.83
C ARG A 36 9.11 -4.66 -0.32
N TRP A 37 9.24 -3.56 -1.06
CA TRP A 37 8.63 -2.27 -0.67
C TRP A 37 7.10 -2.38 -0.53
N ARG A 38 6.43 -3.12 -1.43
CA ARG A 38 4.99 -3.35 -1.36
C ARG A 38 4.57 -4.05 -0.08
N ARG A 39 5.34 -5.04 0.39
CA ARG A 39 5.08 -5.73 1.67
C ARG A 39 5.26 -4.78 2.83
N GLU A 40 6.41 -4.11 2.91
CA GLU A 40 6.68 -3.14 3.98
C GLU A 40 5.60 -2.05 4.06
N TYR A 41 5.17 -1.50 2.92
CA TYR A 41 4.13 -0.48 2.87
C TYR A 41 2.78 -0.97 3.41
N ASN A 42 2.40 -2.21 3.07
CA ASN A 42 1.10 -2.78 3.39
C ASN A 42 1.04 -3.41 4.79
N GLU A 43 2.14 -4.01 5.25
CA GLU A 43 2.16 -4.83 6.46
C GLU A 43 2.72 -4.06 7.66
N ASP A 44 3.71 -3.19 7.47
CA ASP A 44 4.47 -2.61 8.60
C ASP A 44 4.15 -1.15 8.88
N ARG A 45 3.51 -0.45 7.95
CA ARG A 45 3.34 1.01 8.04
C ARG A 45 1.92 1.42 8.46
N PRO A 46 1.67 1.68 9.75
CA PRO A 46 0.38 2.15 10.22
C PRO A 46 0.05 3.53 9.65
N LYS A 47 -1.21 3.76 9.28
CA LYS A 47 -1.67 5.02 8.69
C LYS A 47 -2.72 5.66 9.60
N LYS A 48 -2.49 6.92 9.97
CA LYS A 48 -3.41 7.69 10.83
C LYS A 48 -4.83 7.78 10.25
N ALA A 49 -4.95 7.83 8.93
CA ALA A 49 -6.24 7.91 8.24
C ALA A 49 -7.12 6.66 8.43
N ILE A 50 -6.53 5.51 8.74
CA ILE A 50 -7.24 4.24 9.01
C ILE A 50 -7.02 3.82 10.46
N CYS A 51 -7.21 4.77 11.39
CA CYS A 51 -7.13 4.54 12.84
C CYS A 51 -5.79 3.95 13.32
N GLY A 52 -4.69 4.21 12.60
CA GLY A 52 -3.38 3.65 12.94
C GLY A 52 -3.21 2.19 12.56
N MET A 53 -4.12 1.62 11.77
CA MET A 53 -3.95 0.28 11.19
C MET A 53 -2.98 0.31 10.01
N THR A 54 -2.37 -0.83 9.72
CA THR A 54 -1.64 -1.04 8.47
C THR A 54 -2.64 -1.26 7.33
N PRO A 55 -2.31 -0.95 6.07
CA PRO A 55 -3.21 -1.19 4.95
C PRO A 55 -3.73 -2.64 4.88
N ALA A 56 -2.88 -3.62 5.18
CA ALA A 56 -3.27 -5.03 5.23
C ALA A 56 -4.27 -5.32 6.36
N ALA A 57 -4.04 -4.79 7.57
CA ALA A 57 -4.96 -4.96 8.69
C ALA A 57 -6.32 -4.30 8.42
N TYR A 58 -6.32 -3.12 7.80
CA TYR A 58 -7.54 -2.43 7.41
C TYR A 58 -8.31 -3.19 6.32
N ALA A 59 -7.62 -3.76 5.31
CA ALA A 59 -8.25 -4.60 4.31
C ALA A 59 -8.88 -5.86 4.91
N GLN A 60 -8.23 -6.49 5.89
CA GLN A 60 -8.80 -7.62 6.65
C GLN A 60 -10.02 -7.19 7.47
N HIS A 61 -9.98 -6.02 8.11
CA HIS A 61 -11.12 -5.49 8.85
C HIS A 61 -12.32 -5.23 7.93
N LEU A 62 -12.10 -4.64 6.75
CA LEU A 62 -13.13 -4.46 5.73
C LEU A 62 -13.72 -5.80 5.27
N ALA A 63 -12.87 -6.75 4.88
CA ALA A 63 -13.33 -8.08 4.46
C ALA A 63 -14.17 -8.78 5.55
N ASN A 64 -13.78 -8.66 6.81
CA ASN A 64 -14.54 -9.21 7.93
C ASN A 64 -15.85 -8.44 8.18
N THR A 65 -15.88 -7.13 7.94
CA THR A 65 -17.10 -6.30 8.06
C THR A 65 -18.09 -6.60 6.94
N ASP A 66 -17.61 -6.80 5.71
CA ASP A 66 -18.42 -7.21 4.56
C ASP A 66 -19.01 -8.62 4.75
N ILE A 67 -18.32 -9.51 5.48
CA ILE A 67 -18.85 -10.83 5.86
C ILE A 67 -19.95 -10.73 6.94
N ILE A 68 -19.84 -9.78 7.86
CA ILE A 68 -20.81 -9.58 8.97
C ILE A 68 -22.04 -8.79 8.51
N THR A 69 -21.93 -8.03 7.41
CA THR A 69 -23.04 -7.24 6.84
C THR A 69 -23.37 -7.72 5.42
N PRO A 70 -24.02 -8.88 5.24
CA PRO A 70 -24.52 -9.27 3.93
C PRO A 70 -25.72 -8.38 3.59
N GLY A 71 -25.47 -7.29 2.88
CA GLY A 71 -26.49 -6.46 2.23
C GLY A 71 -27.16 -5.43 3.13
N LEU A 72 -26.73 -4.18 2.96
CA LEU A 72 -27.57 -3.00 3.07
C LEU A 72 -27.31 -2.11 1.85
#